data_AF-U7P4K4-F1
#
_entry.id   AF-U7P4K4-F1
#
_cell.length_a   1.000
_cell.length_b   1.000
_cell.length_c   1.000
_cell.angle_alpha   90.00
_cell.angle_beta   90.00
_cell.angle_gamma   90.00
#
_symmetry.space_group_name_H-M   'P 1'
#
loop_
_entity.id
_entity.type
_entity.pdbx_description
1 polymer ?
#
loop_
_entity_poly.entity_id
_entity_poly.type
_entity_poly.pdbx_seq_one_letter_code
_entity_poly.pdbx_strand_id
1 'polypeptide(L)'
;MDPVIDDTRRIIATLANLFRREKLAAEFQVLSQGTCSIEVSGYDNWDGGTTIYGIYCRVPLELYSNIELEIKGIEQSIKNKAETLFRSYSQSWIDEVVVSPELTEDIQGKAYRTTHEDLLNNLELQKSLMVSVSTGGARIQSVNTEYQARYSEIAEGLRERNLDNPNPFSDLWQWYGKWSDGALPTYQSRREYLGKMFDPLIETVKGMKSQIINPVFDDPTGWVRVDRSMGEIKLRLAQATTEEQYQGVGLLARETLISVAQAVYDPDLHPSKEDISPSKTDAKRMIDAYISAMIPGKSNENIRRHARASLDLANDLTHRRTADFRLAALCAEATNAVVNVLSVISGRRDRD
;
A
#
# COMPACT_ATOMS: atom_id res chain seq x y z
N MET A 1 45.74 0.47 -9.67
CA MET A 1 44.66 0.07 -8.75
C MET A 1 44.02 1.35 -8.29
N ASP A 2 42.72 1.50 -8.52
CA ASP A 2 42.00 2.70 -8.13
C ASP A 2 41.57 2.49 -6.67
N PRO A 3 42.14 3.24 -5.71
CA PRO A 3 41.92 3.00 -4.29
C PRO A 3 40.45 3.17 -3.88
N VAL A 4 39.69 4.02 -4.58
CA VAL A 4 38.25 4.21 -4.34
C VAL A 4 37.49 2.96 -4.77
N ILE A 5 37.80 2.45 -5.96
CA ILE A 5 37.15 1.23 -6.49
C ILE A 5 37.51 0.01 -5.63
N ASP A 6 38.77 -0.13 -5.22
CA ASP A 6 39.24 -1.22 -4.37
C ASP A 6 38.56 -1.21 -2.99
N ASP A 7 38.29 -0.02 -2.44
CA ASP A 7 37.60 0.15 -1.16
C ASP A 7 36.07 0.22 -1.28
N THR A 8 35.47 0.04 -2.46
CA THR A 8 34.00 0.16 -2.69
C THR A 8 33.16 -0.45 -1.57
N ARG A 9 33.39 -1.73 -1.24
CA ARG A 9 32.62 -2.41 -0.18
C ARG A 9 32.80 -1.77 1.19
N ARG A 10 34.01 -1.29 1.52
CA ARG A 10 34.30 -0.63 2.80
C ARG A 10 33.66 0.75 2.86
N ILE A 11 33.67 1.49 1.76
CA ILE A 11 33.02 2.81 1.65
C ILE A 11 31.51 2.66 1.85
N ILE A 12 30.84 1.79 1.08
CA ILE A 12 29.40 1.54 1.22
C ILE A 12 29.03 1.06 2.62
N ALA A 13 29.78 0.10 3.19
CA ALA A 13 29.54 -0.37 4.55
C ALA A 13 29.74 0.72 5.60
N THR A 14 30.72 1.60 5.41
CA THR A 14 30.97 2.74 6.31
C THR A 14 29.82 3.74 6.23
N LEU A 15 29.37 4.10 5.03
CA LEU A 15 28.22 4.98 4.82
C LEU A 15 26.96 4.41 5.49
N ALA A 16 26.64 3.14 5.24
CA ALA A 16 25.49 2.48 5.85
C ALA A 16 25.57 2.54 7.39
N ASN A 17 26.74 2.26 7.98
CA ASN A 17 26.92 2.34 9.43
C ASN A 17 26.82 3.77 9.99
N LEU A 18 27.25 4.78 9.23
CA LEU A 18 27.08 6.18 9.61
C LEU A 18 25.60 6.56 9.62
N PHE A 19 24.86 6.25 8.55
CA PHE A 19 23.41 6.51 8.49
C PHE A 19 22.62 5.74 9.56
N ARG A 20 23.01 4.49 9.85
CA ARG A 20 22.45 3.72 10.96
C ARG A 20 22.66 4.40 12.31
N ARG A 21 23.85 4.95 12.58
CA ARG A 21 24.16 5.70 13.81
C ARG A 21 23.39 7.01 13.89
N GLU A 22 23.15 7.64 12.75
CA GLU A 22 22.37 8.88 12.63
C GLU A 22 20.85 8.64 12.58
N LYS A 23 20.41 7.38 12.67
CA LYS A 23 19.00 6.95 12.63
C LYS A 23 18.27 7.36 11.33
N LEU A 24 19.02 7.49 10.25
CA LEU A 24 18.52 7.76 8.90
C LEU A 24 18.22 6.42 8.21
N ALA A 25 16.99 5.94 8.42
CA ALA A 25 16.59 4.58 8.07
C ALA A 25 16.51 4.35 6.55
N ALA A 26 16.04 5.34 5.78
CA ALA A 26 15.87 5.21 4.34
C ALA A 26 17.24 5.08 3.62
N GLU A 27 18.18 5.95 3.93
CA GLU A 27 19.56 5.89 3.42
C GLU A 27 20.26 4.60 3.84
N PHE A 28 20.07 4.17 5.10
CA PHE A 28 20.61 2.89 5.57
C PHE A 28 20.01 1.71 4.80
N GLN A 29 18.70 1.69 4.57
CA GLN A 29 18.04 0.63 3.82
C GLN A 29 18.52 0.57 2.37
N VAL A 30 18.65 1.72 1.68
CA VAL A 30 19.22 1.78 0.34
C VAL A 30 20.62 1.16 0.29
N LEU A 31 21.50 1.54 1.21
CA LEU A 31 22.89 1.06 1.23
C LEU A 31 23.07 -0.37 1.75
N SER A 32 22.13 -0.89 2.54
CA SER A 32 22.24 -2.22 3.17
C SER A 32 21.44 -3.31 2.47
N GLN A 33 20.33 -2.95 1.81
CA GLN A 33 19.48 -3.87 1.05
C GLN A 33 19.72 -3.76 -0.45
N GLY A 34 20.25 -2.62 -0.92
CA GLY A 34 20.59 -2.42 -2.31
C GLY A 34 21.93 -3.04 -2.70
N THR A 35 22.01 -3.46 -3.95
CA THR A 35 23.27 -3.78 -4.63
C THR A 35 23.92 -2.47 -5.06
N CYS A 36 24.91 -1.99 -4.29
CA CYS A 36 25.61 -0.73 -4.58
C CYS A 36 27.01 -0.93 -5.18
N SER A 37 27.35 -0.12 -6.19
CA SER A 37 28.68 -0.01 -6.80
C SER A 37 29.18 1.44 -6.79
N ILE A 38 30.51 1.61 -6.87
CA ILE A 38 31.16 2.89 -7.16
C ILE A 38 31.81 2.76 -8.53
N GLU A 39 31.54 3.71 -9.41
CA GLU A 39 32.03 3.70 -10.79
C GLU A 39 32.64 5.06 -11.14
N VAL A 40 33.63 5.07 -12.03
CA VAL A 40 34.20 6.31 -12.57
C VAL A 40 33.20 6.90 -13.57
N SER A 41 32.63 8.05 -13.26
CA SER A 41 31.67 8.76 -14.12
C SER A 41 32.31 9.86 -14.95
N GLY A 42 33.55 10.26 -14.64
CA GLY A 42 34.26 11.27 -15.42
C GLY A 42 35.68 11.54 -14.96
N TYR A 43 36.32 12.49 -15.65
CA TYR A 43 37.67 12.96 -15.33
C TYR A 43 37.78 14.45 -15.68
N ASP A 44 38.29 15.24 -14.74
CA ASP A 44 38.54 16.68 -14.90
C ASP A 44 40.05 16.96 -14.87
N ASN A 45 40.53 17.90 -15.69
CA ASN A 45 41.94 18.27 -15.79
C ASN A 45 42.37 19.32 -14.74
N TRP A 46 41.56 19.58 -13.73
CA TRP A 46 41.86 20.52 -12.66
C TRP A 46 42.87 19.93 -11.64
N ASP A 47 43.85 20.74 -11.23
CA ASP A 47 44.85 20.49 -10.17
C ASP A 47 45.62 19.17 -10.29
N GLY A 48 46.04 18.85 -11.52
CA GLY A 48 46.81 17.63 -11.82
C GLY A 48 45.95 16.43 -12.20
N GLY A 49 44.63 16.60 -12.31
CA GLY A 49 43.69 15.58 -12.77
C GLY A 49 42.86 15.02 -11.63
N THR A 50 41.55 15.25 -11.63
CA THR A 50 40.59 14.73 -10.65
C THR A 50 39.70 13.67 -11.29
N THR A 51 39.67 12.48 -10.68
CA THR A 51 38.73 11.42 -11.08
C THR A 51 37.38 11.64 -10.41
N ILE A 52 36.32 11.56 -11.20
CA ILE A 52 34.94 11.75 -10.75
C ILE A 52 34.26 10.38 -10.64
N TYR A 53 33.62 10.14 -9.50
CA TYR A 53 32.94 8.90 -9.17
C TYR A 53 31.44 9.12 -8.99
N GLY A 54 30.66 8.08 -9.28
CA GLY A 54 29.25 7.96 -8.94
C GLY A 54 28.98 6.73 -8.08
N ILE A 55 28.06 6.83 -7.11
CA ILE A 55 27.53 5.68 -6.39
C ILE A 55 26.22 5.27 -7.02
N TYR A 56 26.10 4.00 -7.42
CA TYR A 56 24.89 3.46 -8.04
C TYR A 56 24.35 2.36 -7.14
N CYS A 57 23.16 2.56 -6.59
CA CYS A 57 22.49 1.59 -5.75
C CYS A 57 21.22 1.08 -6.45
N ARG A 58 21.21 -0.21 -6.78
CA ARG A 58 20.01 -0.90 -7.25
C ARG A 58 19.31 -1.51 -6.05
N VAL A 59 18.06 -1.15 -5.80
CA VAL A 59 17.31 -1.59 -4.62
C VAL A 59 16.11 -2.46 -5.00
N PRO A 60 15.66 -3.37 -4.10
CA PRO A 60 14.44 -4.16 -4.34
C PRO A 60 13.23 -3.28 -4.66
N LEU A 61 12.31 -3.79 -5.49
CA LEU A 61 11.15 -3.03 -5.97
C LEU A 61 10.28 -2.51 -4.81
N GLU A 62 10.04 -3.33 -3.77
CA GLU A 62 9.24 -2.89 -2.63
C GLU A 62 9.92 -1.72 -1.89
N LEU A 63 11.24 -1.75 -1.75
CA LEU A 63 11.99 -0.65 -1.15
C LEU A 63 11.90 0.59 -2.02
N TYR A 64 12.10 0.46 -3.33
CA TYR A 64 12.02 1.57 -4.29
C TYR A 64 10.66 2.28 -4.25
N SER A 65 9.56 1.52 -4.28
CA SER A 65 8.20 2.07 -4.20
C SER A 65 7.92 2.78 -2.87
N ASN A 66 8.45 2.26 -1.77
CA ASN A 66 8.28 2.89 -0.45
C ASN A 66 9.02 4.23 -0.32
N ILE A 67 10.12 4.42 -1.05
CA ILE A 67 10.95 5.64 -0.97
C ILE A 67 10.77 6.56 -2.18
N GLU A 68 9.91 6.23 -3.14
CA GLU A 68 9.82 6.87 -4.46
C GLU A 68 9.73 8.40 -4.39
N LEU A 69 8.92 8.92 -3.48
CA LEU A 69 8.72 10.36 -3.28
C LEU A 69 9.91 11.07 -2.62
N GLU A 70 10.82 10.31 -2.00
CA GLU A 70 11.96 10.80 -1.22
C GLU A 70 13.32 10.50 -1.87
N ILE A 71 13.35 9.78 -3.01
CA ILE A 71 14.58 9.35 -3.69
C ILE A 71 15.59 10.48 -3.85
N LYS A 72 15.17 11.64 -4.34
CA LYS A 72 16.09 12.78 -4.53
C LYS A 72 16.70 13.30 -3.23
N GLY A 73 15.95 13.27 -2.15
CA GLY A 73 16.47 13.63 -0.82
C GLY A 73 17.48 12.61 -0.32
N ILE A 74 17.18 11.32 -0.49
CA ILE A 74 18.03 10.20 -0.10
C ILE A 74 19.35 10.20 -0.90
N GLU A 75 19.28 10.36 -2.22
CA GLU A 75 20.45 10.49 -3.11
C GLU A 75 21.38 11.63 -2.65
N GLN A 76 20.80 12.82 -2.39
CA GLN A 76 21.59 13.97 -1.95
C GLN A 76 22.18 13.76 -0.54
N SER A 77 21.43 13.12 0.36
CA SER A 77 21.88 12.81 1.72
C SER A 77 23.09 11.87 1.68
N ILE A 78 23.00 10.78 0.91
CA ILE A 78 24.10 9.83 0.68
C ILE A 78 25.30 10.53 0.05
N LYS A 79 25.08 11.37 -0.98
CA LYS A 79 26.15 12.12 -1.65
C LYS A 79 26.92 12.99 -0.66
N ASN A 80 26.22 13.82 0.10
CA ASN A 80 26.84 14.73 1.08
C ASN A 80 27.67 13.96 2.11
N LYS A 81 27.22 12.76 2.54
CA LYS A 81 27.98 11.94 3.47
C LYS A 81 29.20 11.31 2.79
N ALA A 82 29.04 10.80 1.57
CA ALA A 82 30.14 10.23 0.79
C ALA A 82 31.25 11.25 0.52
N GLU A 83 30.91 12.50 0.22
CA GLU A 83 31.88 13.60 0.06
C GLU A 83 32.81 13.72 1.29
N THR A 84 32.31 13.49 2.50
CA THR A 84 33.14 13.55 3.72
C THR A 84 34.16 12.42 3.80
N LEU A 85 33.83 11.22 3.29
CA LEU A 85 34.74 10.09 3.20
C LEU A 85 35.73 10.26 2.05
N PHE A 86 35.28 10.80 0.92
CA PHE A 86 36.12 11.00 -0.26
C PHE A 86 37.27 11.99 -0.02
N ARG A 87 37.17 12.87 1.00
CA ARG A 87 38.28 13.75 1.44
C ARG A 87 39.56 13.00 1.81
N SER A 88 39.50 11.72 2.20
CA SER A 88 40.70 10.92 2.48
C SER A 88 41.36 10.36 1.22
N TYR A 89 40.74 10.49 0.05
CA TYR A 89 41.26 10.03 -1.23
C TYR A 89 41.74 11.25 -2.04
N SER A 90 43.01 11.25 -2.45
CA SER A 90 43.56 12.39 -3.21
C SER A 90 42.94 12.47 -4.60
N GLN A 91 42.64 13.68 -5.07
CA GLN A 91 42.18 13.93 -6.45
C GLN A 91 40.96 13.06 -6.85
N SER A 92 40.07 12.82 -5.89
CA SER A 92 38.88 11.98 -6.05
C SER A 92 37.65 12.74 -5.59
N TRP A 93 36.62 12.79 -6.44
CA TRP A 93 35.39 13.52 -6.17
C TRP A 93 34.18 12.63 -6.43
N ILE A 94 33.12 12.76 -5.61
CA ILE A 94 31.83 12.12 -5.89
C ILE A 94 30.85 13.14 -6.48
N ASP A 95 30.36 12.88 -7.69
CA ASP A 95 29.44 13.79 -8.36
C ASP A 95 27.98 13.39 -8.23
N GLU A 96 27.68 12.10 -8.17
CA GLU A 96 26.30 11.64 -8.10
C GLU A 96 26.11 10.40 -7.24
N VAL A 97 24.89 10.29 -6.73
CA VAL A 97 24.34 9.06 -6.17
C VAL A 97 23.04 8.80 -6.90
N VAL A 98 22.89 7.61 -7.45
CA VAL A 98 21.70 7.20 -8.18
C VAL A 98 21.09 5.99 -7.51
N VAL A 99 19.82 6.11 -7.10
CA VAL A 99 19.03 4.99 -6.61
C VAL A 99 18.06 4.58 -7.72
N SER A 100 18.12 3.32 -8.11
CA SER A 100 17.26 2.74 -9.14
C SER A 100 16.67 1.42 -8.66
N PRO A 101 15.53 0.97 -9.20
CA PRO A 101 15.03 -0.35 -8.84
C PRO A 101 15.92 -1.43 -9.47
N GLU A 102 16.06 -2.57 -8.80
CA GLU A 102 16.58 -3.78 -9.41
C GLU A 102 15.67 -4.16 -10.58
N LEU A 103 16.28 -4.38 -11.74
CA LEU A 103 15.56 -4.85 -12.91
C LEU A 103 15.19 -6.31 -12.66
N THR A 104 13.89 -6.54 -12.60
CA THR A 104 13.31 -7.89 -12.50
C THR A 104 12.88 -8.34 -13.89
N GLU A 105 13.16 -9.60 -14.22
CA GLU A 105 12.57 -10.27 -15.39
C GLU A 105 11.11 -10.68 -15.11
N ASP A 106 10.74 -10.75 -13.82
CA ASP A 106 9.41 -11.13 -13.34
C ASP A 106 8.56 -9.88 -13.06
N ILE A 107 7.38 -9.79 -13.67
CA ILE A 107 6.34 -8.83 -13.27
C ILE A 107 5.76 -9.30 -11.94
N GLN A 108 5.93 -8.52 -10.86
CA GLN A 108 5.27 -8.82 -9.59
C GLN A 108 3.75 -8.68 -9.72
N GLY A 109 3.05 -9.75 -9.36
CA GLY A 109 1.65 -9.97 -9.72
C GLY A 109 1.58 -10.66 -11.08
N LYS A 110 1.23 -11.95 -11.09
CA LYS A 110 0.80 -12.59 -12.33
C LYS A 110 -0.42 -11.82 -12.83
N ALA A 111 -0.34 -11.22 -14.01
CA ALA A 111 -1.52 -10.89 -14.79
C ALA A 111 -2.20 -12.21 -15.14
N TYR A 112 -2.92 -12.77 -14.17
CA TYR A 112 -3.67 -13.98 -14.35
C TYR A 112 -4.62 -13.75 -15.49
N ARG A 113 -4.61 -14.63 -16.49
CA ARG A 113 -5.57 -14.54 -17.59
C ARG A 113 -7.00 -14.55 -17.05
N THR A 114 -7.22 -15.31 -15.98
CA THR A 114 -8.46 -15.33 -15.21
C THR A 114 -8.25 -14.55 -13.91
N THR A 115 -8.96 -13.44 -13.72
CA THR A 115 -8.87 -12.66 -12.49
C THR A 115 -9.30 -13.50 -11.28
N HIS A 116 -8.95 -13.05 -10.07
CA HIS A 116 -9.39 -13.75 -8.85
C HIS A 116 -10.92 -13.82 -8.76
N GLU A 117 -11.61 -12.73 -9.09
CA GLU A 117 -13.06 -12.64 -9.04
C GLU A 117 -13.70 -13.55 -10.09
N ASP A 118 -13.15 -13.56 -11.31
CA ASP A 118 -13.62 -14.45 -12.38
C ASP A 118 -13.40 -15.91 -12.03
N LEU A 119 -12.25 -16.27 -11.44
CA LEU A 119 -11.96 -17.64 -11.02
C LEU A 119 -12.95 -18.10 -9.94
N LEU A 120 -13.20 -17.25 -8.94
CA LEU A 120 -14.16 -17.55 -7.87
C LEU A 120 -15.58 -17.71 -8.43
N ASN A 121 -16.01 -16.76 -9.27
CA ASN A 121 -17.31 -16.81 -9.92
C ASN A 121 -17.45 -18.07 -10.81
N ASN A 122 -16.40 -18.40 -11.56
CA ASN A 122 -16.39 -19.59 -12.40
C ASN A 122 -16.48 -20.88 -11.58
N LEU A 123 -15.76 -21.00 -10.46
CA LEU A 123 -15.85 -22.16 -9.57
C LEU A 123 -17.28 -22.33 -8.99
N GLU A 124 -17.90 -21.24 -8.53
CA GLU A 124 -19.26 -21.26 -7.99
C GLU A 124 -20.30 -21.60 -9.07
N LEU A 125 -20.19 -21.01 -10.25
CA LEU A 125 -21.08 -21.29 -11.38
C LEU A 125 -20.92 -22.72 -11.89
N GLN A 126 -19.69 -23.25 -11.95
CA GLN A 126 -19.43 -24.64 -12.32
C GLN A 126 -20.09 -25.61 -11.33
N LYS A 127 -19.88 -25.40 -10.03
CA LYS A 127 -20.51 -26.18 -8.96
C LYS A 127 -22.04 -26.11 -9.05
N SER A 128 -22.59 -24.90 -9.19
CA SER A 128 -24.03 -24.66 -9.29
C SER A 128 -24.65 -25.38 -10.49
N LEU A 129 -23.98 -25.35 -11.64
CA LEU A 129 -24.44 -26.03 -12.85
C LEU A 129 -24.44 -27.56 -12.67
N MET A 130 -23.39 -28.12 -12.06
CA MET A 130 -23.31 -29.56 -11.72
C MET A 130 -24.41 -30.00 -10.75
N VAL A 131 -24.77 -29.15 -9.78
CA VAL A 131 -25.94 -29.38 -8.92
C VAL A 131 -27.22 -29.34 -9.76
N SER A 132 -27.42 -28.28 -10.55
CA SER A 132 -28.63 -28.07 -11.36
C SER A 132 -28.94 -29.28 -12.25
N VAL A 133 -27.99 -29.75 -13.06
CA VAL A 133 -28.23 -30.87 -13.99
C VAL A 133 -28.44 -32.20 -13.27
N SER A 134 -27.86 -32.36 -12.08
CA SER A 134 -28.00 -33.58 -11.28
C SER A 134 -29.18 -33.54 -10.31
N THR A 135 -29.91 -32.43 -10.20
CA THR A 135 -31.11 -32.30 -9.36
C THR A 135 -32.37 -31.89 -10.14
N GLY A 136 -32.43 -32.23 -11.43
CA GLY A 136 -33.62 -32.04 -12.27
C GLY A 136 -33.79 -30.62 -12.85
N GLY A 137 -32.73 -29.81 -12.84
CA GLY A 137 -32.70 -28.46 -13.42
C GLY A 137 -32.38 -28.47 -14.92
N ALA A 138 -31.27 -27.85 -15.30
CA ALA A 138 -30.89 -27.69 -16.70
C ALA A 138 -30.68 -29.05 -17.42
N ARG A 139 -30.98 -29.10 -18.71
CA ARG A 139 -30.72 -30.28 -19.55
C ARG A 139 -29.27 -30.26 -20.01
N ILE A 140 -28.54 -31.36 -19.80
CA ILE A 140 -27.10 -31.47 -20.13
C ILE A 140 -26.80 -31.01 -21.55
N GLN A 141 -27.61 -31.42 -22.54
CA GLN A 141 -27.41 -31.08 -23.96
C GLN A 141 -27.35 -29.56 -24.21
N SER A 142 -28.03 -28.76 -23.39
CA SER A 142 -28.14 -27.31 -23.56
C SER A 142 -27.00 -26.52 -22.93
N VAL A 143 -26.29 -27.11 -21.97
CA VAL A 143 -25.32 -26.38 -21.12
C VAL A 143 -23.92 -27.01 -21.13
N ASN A 144 -23.74 -28.21 -21.70
CA ASN A 144 -22.46 -28.92 -21.67
C ASN A 144 -21.32 -28.13 -22.35
N THR A 145 -21.60 -27.42 -23.44
CA THR A 145 -20.58 -26.61 -24.13
C THR A 145 -20.08 -25.47 -23.25
N GLU A 146 -20.97 -24.75 -22.57
CA GLU A 146 -20.60 -23.69 -21.63
C GLU A 146 -19.83 -24.24 -20.42
N TYR A 147 -20.27 -25.40 -19.90
CA TYR A 147 -19.57 -26.11 -18.84
C TYR A 147 -18.12 -26.46 -19.22
N GLN A 148 -17.89 -26.96 -20.45
CA GLN A 148 -16.57 -27.33 -20.94
C GLN A 148 -15.65 -26.12 -21.16
N ALA A 149 -16.21 -25.01 -21.67
CA ALA A 149 -15.47 -23.75 -21.81
C ALA A 149 -15.00 -23.26 -20.43
N ARG A 150 -15.93 -23.17 -19.46
CA ARG A 150 -15.63 -22.74 -18.09
C ARG A 150 -14.68 -23.70 -17.38
N TYR A 151 -14.79 -25.01 -17.60
CA TYR A 151 -13.85 -26.01 -17.07
C TYR A 151 -12.41 -25.72 -17.49
N SER A 152 -12.21 -25.29 -18.74
CA SER A 152 -10.90 -24.97 -19.28
C SER A 152 -10.32 -23.68 -18.67
N GLU A 153 -11.15 -22.65 -18.52
CA GLU A 153 -10.77 -21.39 -17.85
C GLU A 153 -10.40 -21.60 -16.38
N ILE A 154 -11.20 -22.39 -15.65
CA ILE A 154 -10.91 -22.76 -14.26
C ILE A 154 -9.58 -23.51 -14.18
N ALA A 155 -9.36 -24.50 -15.05
CA ALA A 155 -8.13 -25.28 -15.05
C ALA A 155 -6.89 -24.42 -15.35
N GLU A 156 -7.00 -23.41 -16.22
CA GLU A 156 -5.94 -22.44 -16.47
C GLU A 156 -5.72 -21.54 -15.25
N GLY A 157 -6.77 -20.92 -14.72
CA GLY A 157 -6.69 -20.01 -13.56
C GLY A 157 -6.17 -20.67 -12.28
N LEU A 158 -6.49 -21.95 -12.05
CA LEU A 158 -5.93 -22.73 -10.94
C LEU A 158 -4.45 -23.07 -11.17
N ARG A 159 -4.09 -23.50 -12.38
CA ARG A 159 -2.69 -23.80 -12.74
C ARG A 159 -1.79 -22.59 -12.59
N GLU A 160 -2.25 -21.41 -13.01
CA GLU A 160 -1.49 -20.17 -12.83
C GLU A 160 -1.21 -19.87 -11.33
N ARG A 161 -2.10 -20.32 -10.44
CA ARG A 161 -2.01 -20.17 -8.98
C ARG A 161 -1.39 -21.37 -8.26
N ASN A 162 -0.84 -22.34 -9.01
CA ASN A 162 -0.31 -23.60 -8.49
C ASN A 162 -1.31 -24.36 -7.60
N LEU A 163 -2.59 -24.32 -7.97
CA LEU A 163 -3.67 -25.07 -7.33
C LEU A 163 -4.11 -26.21 -8.25
N ASP A 164 -4.41 -27.36 -7.66
CA ASP A 164 -4.99 -28.49 -8.39
C ASP A 164 -6.50 -28.29 -8.61
N ASN A 165 -7.01 -28.75 -9.76
CA ASN A 165 -8.45 -28.80 -10.01
C ASN A 165 -9.05 -30.09 -9.42
N PRO A 166 -9.89 -30.02 -8.37
CA PRO A 166 -10.45 -31.19 -7.72
C PRO A 166 -11.55 -31.87 -8.54
N ASN A 167 -12.06 -31.23 -9.61
CA ASN A 167 -13.12 -31.75 -10.44
C ASN A 167 -12.57 -32.68 -11.54
N PRO A 168 -12.83 -34.00 -11.48
CA PRO A 168 -12.34 -34.93 -12.50
C PRO A 168 -13.22 -34.98 -13.76
N PHE A 169 -14.37 -34.32 -13.77
CA PHE A 169 -15.36 -34.42 -14.84
C PHE A 169 -15.19 -33.27 -15.84
N SER A 170 -14.50 -33.52 -16.94
CA SER A 170 -14.26 -32.51 -17.98
C SER A 170 -15.52 -32.15 -18.76
N ASP A 171 -16.58 -32.95 -18.66
CA ASP A 171 -17.90 -32.68 -19.22
C ASP A 171 -19.03 -33.20 -18.30
N LEU A 172 -20.25 -32.74 -18.55
CA LEU A 172 -21.42 -33.10 -17.74
C LEU A 172 -21.91 -34.53 -17.99
N TRP A 173 -21.53 -35.19 -19.08
CA TRP A 173 -21.85 -36.60 -19.30
C TRP A 173 -21.00 -37.53 -18.44
N GLN A 174 -19.74 -37.19 -18.19
CA GLN A 174 -18.91 -37.88 -17.21
C GLN A 174 -19.46 -37.71 -15.79
N TRP A 175 -19.87 -36.49 -15.43
CA TRP A 175 -20.57 -36.24 -14.17
C TRP A 175 -21.87 -37.08 -14.14
N TYR A 176 -22.64 -37.16 -15.23
CA TYR A 176 -23.85 -37.98 -15.33
C TYR A 176 -23.57 -39.46 -15.06
N GLY A 177 -22.50 -39.99 -15.64
CA GLY A 177 -22.03 -41.35 -15.35
C GLY A 177 -21.84 -41.57 -13.85
N LYS A 178 -21.25 -40.60 -13.15
CA LYS A 178 -21.01 -40.70 -11.71
C LYS A 178 -22.28 -40.67 -10.85
N TRP A 179 -23.27 -39.82 -11.14
CA TRP A 179 -24.46 -39.76 -10.27
C TRP A 179 -25.54 -40.78 -10.67
N SER A 180 -25.46 -41.34 -11.88
CA SER A 180 -26.38 -42.35 -12.39
C SER A 180 -25.98 -43.79 -12.03
N ASP A 181 -24.74 -44.01 -11.57
CA ASP A 181 -24.21 -45.33 -11.17
C ASP A 181 -24.80 -45.91 -9.86
N GLY A 182 -25.64 -45.14 -9.16
CA GLY A 182 -26.27 -45.52 -7.90
C GLY A 182 -25.51 -45.10 -6.63
N ALA A 183 -24.28 -44.60 -6.75
CA ALA A 183 -23.48 -44.12 -5.60
C ALA A 183 -24.02 -42.80 -5.00
N LEU A 184 -24.77 -42.01 -5.79
CA LEU A 184 -25.37 -40.74 -5.38
C LEU A 184 -26.90 -40.75 -5.61
N PRO A 185 -27.65 -41.55 -4.82
CA PRO A 185 -29.06 -41.84 -5.08
C PRO A 185 -30.00 -40.66 -4.78
N THR A 186 -29.59 -39.73 -3.91
CA THR A 186 -30.44 -38.61 -3.48
C THR A 186 -29.87 -37.26 -3.93
N TYR A 187 -30.73 -36.27 -4.14
CA TYR A 187 -30.28 -34.89 -4.43
C TYR A 187 -29.38 -34.33 -3.33
N GLN A 188 -29.63 -34.71 -2.07
CA GLN A 188 -28.76 -34.35 -0.95
C GLN A 188 -27.36 -34.93 -1.13
N SER A 189 -27.23 -36.24 -1.41
CA SER A 189 -25.93 -36.88 -1.61
C SER A 189 -25.11 -36.25 -2.75
N ARG A 190 -25.77 -35.81 -3.83
CA ARG A 190 -25.14 -35.10 -4.96
C ARG A 190 -24.60 -33.73 -4.55
N ARG A 191 -25.38 -32.95 -3.79
CA ARG A 191 -24.97 -31.64 -3.27
C ARG A 191 -23.81 -31.76 -2.28
N GLU A 192 -23.86 -32.73 -1.38
CA GLU A 192 -22.78 -32.98 -0.41
C GLU A 192 -21.48 -33.41 -1.10
N TYR A 193 -21.57 -34.27 -2.12
CA TYR A 193 -20.41 -34.69 -2.90
C TYR A 193 -19.74 -33.51 -3.61
N LEU A 194 -20.53 -32.64 -4.26
CA LEU A 194 -20.01 -31.44 -4.93
C LEU A 194 -19.51 -30.39 -3.93
N GLY A 195 -20.16 -30.23 -2.77
CA GLY A 195 -19.68 -29.36 -1.69
C GLY A 195 -18.30 -29.80 -1.20
N LYS A 196 -18.13 -31.08 -0.85
CA LYS A 196 -16.84 -31.64 -0.44
C LYS A 196 -15.73 -31.45 -1.48
N MET A 197 -16.07 -31.42 -2.75
CA MET A 197 -15.13 -31.23 -3.85
C MET A 197 -14.73 -29.77 -4.06
N PHE A 198 -15.70 -28.84 -4.07
CA PHE A 198 -15.46 -27.44 -4.45
C PHE A 198 -15.21 -26.52 -3.25
N ASP A 199 -15.86 -26.75 -2.10
CA ASP A 199 -15.85 -25.80 -0.97
C ASP A 199 -14.43 -25.54 -0.43
N PRO A 200 -13.56 -26.55 -0.21
CA PRO A 200 -12.21 -26.29 0.28
C PRO A 200 -11.39 -25.40 -0.67
N LEU A 201 -11.55 -25.59 -1.99
CA LEU A 201 -10.87 -24.81 -3.00
C LEU A 201 -11.44 -23.37 -3.07
N ILE A 202 -12.76 -23.23 -3.03
CA ILE A 202 -13.43 -21.93 -3.01
C ILE A 202 -12.99 -21.11 -1.80
N GLU A 203 -12.93 -21.70 -0.60
CA GLU A 203 -12.47 -21.02 0.61
C GLU A 203 -10.97 -20.69 0.55
N THR A 204 -10.15 -21.57 -0.04
CA THR A 204 -8.73 -21.29 -0.29
C THR A 204 -8.56 -20.08 -1.20
N VAL A 205 -9.31 -20.03 -2.31
CA VAL A 205 -9.29 -18.88 -3.23
C VAL A 205 -9.77 -17.63 -2.50
N LYS A 206 -10.92 -17.63 -1.80
CA LYS A 206 -11.39 -16.46 -1.01
C LYS A 206 -10.35 -15.96 0.00
N GLY A 207 -9.66 -16.87 0.69
CA GLY A 207 -8.61 -16.55 1.66
C GLY A 207 -7.44 -15.77 1.06
N MET A 208 -7.11 -16.00 -0.22
CA MET A 208 -6.04 -15.28 -0.92
C MET A 208 -6.37 -13.78 -1.13
N LYS A 209 -7.65 -13.36 -1.16
CA LYS A 209 -8.04 -11.94 -1.26
C LYS A 209 -7.95 -11.21 0.08
N SER A 210 -8.03 -11.94 1.19
CA SER A 210 -8.15 -11.37 2.54
C SER A 210 -6.86 -10.75 3.09
N GLN A 211 -5.76 -10.74 2.33
CA GLN A 211 -4.57 -9.94 2.63
C GLN A 211 -4.65 -8.49 2.15
N ILE A 212 -5.77 -8.06 1.54
CA ILE A 212 -5.99 -6.66 1.13
C ILE A 212 -7.35 -6.21 1.68
N ILE A 213 -7.34 -5.51 2.82
CA ILE A 213 -8.51 -4.72 3.24
C ILE A 213 -8.54 -3.52 2.29
N ASN A 214 -9.50 -3.45 1.37
CA ASN A 214 -9.72 -2.25 0.57
C ASN A 214 -10.24 -1.13 1.49
N PRO A 215 -9.52 -0.01 1.63
CA PRO A 215 -10.09 1.19 2.23
C PRO A 215 -11.40 1.63 1.53
N VAL A 216 -12.25 2.37 2.25
CA VAL A 216 -13.46 2.99 1.67
C VAL A 216 -13.10 4.02 0.59
N PHE A 217 -11.90 4.60 0.68
CA PHE A 217 -11.32 5.50 -0.31
C PHE A 217 -9.85 5.15 -0.54
N ASP A 218 -9.52 4.78 -1.78
CA ASP A 218 -8.15 4.37 -2.15
C ASP A 218 -7.41 5.48 -2.90
N ASP A 219 -8.16 6.39 -3.53
CA ASP A 219 -7.57 7.48 -4.30
C ASP A 219 -6.96 8.54 -3.36
N PRO A 220 -5.88 9.22 -3.77
CA PRO A 220 -5.39 10.41 -3.08
C PRO A 220 -6.49 11.46 -2.92
N THR A 221 -6.45 12.24 -1.84
CA THR A 221 -7.36 13.37 -1.63
C THR A 221 -7.15 14.50 -2.65
N GLY A 222 -5.99 14.51 -3.31
CA GLY A 222 -5.54 15.58 -4.18
C GLY A 222 -4.97 16.77 -3.40
N TRP A 223 -4.91 16.70 -2.07
CA TRP A 223 -4.11 17.59 -1.24
C TRP A 223 -2.75 16.94 -1.03
N VAL A 224 -1.83 17.17 -1.96
CA VAL A 224 -0.51 16.50 -2.04
C VAL A 224 0.22 16.42 -0.69
N ARG A 225 0.19 17.49 0.11
CA ARG A 225 0.82 17.52 1.44
C ARG A 225 0.13 16.58 2.44
N VAL A 226 -1.21 16.56 2.41
CA VAL A 226 -2.02 15.67 3.25
C VAL A 226 -1.78 14.22 2.85
N ASP A 227 -1.85 13.91 1.55
CA ASP A 227 -1.65 12.56 1.01
C ASP A 227 -0.26 12.00 1.39
N ARG A 228 0.80 12.80 1.20
CA ARG A 228 2.17 12.44 1.61
C ARG A 228 2.24 12.18 3.12
N SER A 229 1.73 13.11 3.92
CA SER A 229 1.79 12.98 5.39
C SER A 229 0.99 11.78 5.91
N MET A 230 -0.13 11.43 5.25
CA MET A 230 -0.90 10.23 5.57
C MET A 230 -0.15 8.93 5.21
N GLY A 231 0.60 8.93 4.10
CA GLY A 231 1.52 7.85 3.77
C GLY A 231 2.62 7.67 4.82
N GLU A 232 3.25 8.78 5.22
CA GLU A 232 4.28 8.79 6.28
C GLU A 232 3.74 8.29 7.62
N ILE A 233 2.53 8.68 8.02
CA ILE A 233 1.87 8.20 9.26
C ILE A 233 1.72 6.67 9.22
N LYS A 234 1.22 6.12 8.12
CA LYS A 234 1.03 4.66 7.96
C LYS A 234 2.37 3.93 8.04
N LEU A 235 3.38 4.42 7.32
CA LEU A 235 4.72 3.84 7.30
C LEU A 235 5.36 3.86 8.70
N ARG A 236 5.35 5.02 9.37
CA ARG A 236 5.95 5.16 10.71
C ARG A 236 5.23 4.34 11.76
N LEU A 237 3.90 4.24 11.69
CA LEU A 237 3.14 3.39 12.60
C LEU A 237 3.53 1.91 12.44
N ALA A 238 3.70 1.44 11.19
CA ALA A 238 4.10 0.05 10.91
C ALA A 238 5.53 -0.26 11.39
N GLN A 239 6.42 0.73 11.37
CA GLN A 239 7.83 0.58 11.77
C GLN A 239 8.08 0.87 13.26
N ALA A 240 7.15 1.54 13.95
CA ALA A 240 7.34 1.98 15.32
C ALA A 240 7.31 0.82 16.33
N THR A 241 8.33 0.78 17.16
CA THR A 241 8.56 -0.22 18.22
C THR A 241 8.89 0.41 19.58
N THR A 242 9.16 1.71 19.63
CA THR A 242 9.46 2.45 20.88
C THR A 242 8.50 3.61 21.10
N GLU A 243 8.42 4.08 22.34
CA GLU A 243 7.56 5.20 22.75
C GLU A 243 7.84 6.48 21.94
N GLU A 244 9.11 6.82 21.70
CA GLU A 244 9.49 8.00 20.92
C GLU A 244 9.07 7.87 19.44
N GLN A 245 9.09 6.65 18.89
CA GLN A 245 8.61 6.39 17.54
C GLN A 245 7.09 6.55 17.45
N TYR A 246 6.35 6.09 18.46
CA TYR A 246 4.91 6.32 18.57
C TYR A 246 4.55 7.80 18.78
N GLN A 247 5.33 8.55 19.57
CA GLN A 247 5.21 10.01 19.66
C GLN A 247 5.45 10.69 18.31
N GLY A 248 6.40 10.18 17.51
CA GLY A 248 6.67 10.65 16.15
C GLY A 248 5.48 10.50 15.20
N VAL A 249 4.65 9.47 15.38
CA VAL A 249 3.37 9.30 14.65
C VAL A 249 2.39 10.40 15.05
N GLY A 250 2.28 10.71 16.35
CA GLY A 250 1.43 11.80 16.86
C GLY A 250 1.85 13.18 16.35
N LEU A 251 3.15 13.44 16.24
CA LEU A 251 3.67 14.68 15.65
C LEU A 251 3.28 14.81 14.17
N LEU A 252 3.45 13.74 13.38
CA LEU A 252 3.04 13.76 11.97
C LEU A 252 1.53 13.97 11.84
N ALA A 253 0.72 13.27 12.65
CA ALA A 253 -0.72 13.45 12.69
C ALA A 253 -1.12 14.92 12.93
N ARG A 254 -0.40 15.62 13.81
CA ARG A 254 -0.64 17.05 14.06
C ARG A 254 -0.39 17.90 12.82
N GLU A 255 0.73 17.67 12.15
CA GLU A 255 1.09 18.41 10.93
C GLU A 255 0.14 18.09 9.77
N THR A 256 -0.37 16.86 9.71
CA THR A 256 -1.44 16.47 8.78
C THR A 256 -2.73 17.21 9.07
N LEU A 257 -3.15 17.30 10.35
CA LEU A 257 -4.34 18.06 10.75
C LEU A 257 -4.20 19.55 10.40
N ILE A 258 -3.03 20.15 10.61
CA ILE A 258 -2.75 21.54 10.19
C ILE A 258 -2.83 21.67 8.68
N SER A 259 -2.23 20.73 7.94
CA SER A 259 -2.21 20.77 6.47
C SER A 259 -3.62 20.65 5.88
N VAL A 260 -4.45 19.73 6.38
CA VAL A 260 -5.83 19.59 5.89
C VAL A 260 -6.67 20.79 6.32
N ALA A 261 -6.47 21.32 7.53
CA ALA A 261 -7.15 22.53 7.98
C ALA A 261 -6.86 23.72 7.06
N GLN A 262 -5.60 23.96 6.72
CA GLN A 262 -5.19 25.02 5.80
C GLN A 262 -5.72 24.80 4.38
N ALA A 263 -5.93 23.55 3.97
CA ALA A 263 -6.43 23.22 2.64
C ALA A 263 -7.94 23.45 2.48
N VAL A 264 -8.72 23.35 3.57
CA VAL A 264 -10.18 23.51 3.53
C VAL A 264 -10.67 24.86 4.06
N TYR A 265 -9.91 25.51 4.94
CA TYR A 265 -10.34 26.72 5.61
C TYR A 265 -10.04 27.98 4.79
N ASP A 266 -11.12 28.60 4.31
CA ASP A 266 -11.18 29.98 3.86
C ASP A 266 -11.78 30.92 4.95
N PRO A 267 -11.05 31.94 5.44
CA PRO A 267 -11.56 32.90 6.44
C PRO A 267 -12.81 33.68 6.01
N ASP A 268 -12.97 33.94 4.70
CA ASP A 268 -14.08 34.73 4.17
C ASP A 268 -15.37 33.88 4.08
N LEU A 269 -15.23 32.56 3.93
CA LEU A 269 -16.35 31.63 3.81
C LEU A 269 -16.69 30.90 5.12
N HIS A 270 -15.73 30.78 6.05
CA HIS A 270 -15.87 29.99 7.27
C HIS A 270 -15.67 30.83 8.53
N PRO A 271 -16.67 31.63 8.93
CA PRO A 271 -16.56 32.48 10.11
C PRO A 271 -16.43 31.64 11.39
N SER A 272 -15.50 32.06 12.26
CA SER A 272 -15.33 31.48 13.59
C SER A 272 -16.51 31.81 14.49
N LYS A 273 -16.93 30.84 15.32
CA LYS A 273 -18.07 31.01 16.24
C LYS A 273 -17.83 31.98 17.40
N GLU A 274 -16.57 32.28 17.71
CA GLU A 274 -16.19 33.01 18.94
C GLU A 274 -15.56 34.38 18.70
N ASP A 275 -15.67 34.95 17.48
CA ASP A 275 -15.02 36.22 17.08
C ASP A 275 -13.48 36.21 17.24
N ILE A 276 -12.91 35.01 17.49
CA ILE A 276 -11.47 34.76 17.53
C ILE A 276 -11.09 34.14 16.20
N SER A 277 -10.35 34.90 15.39
CA SER A 277 -9.76 34.39 14.15
C SER A 277 -8.74 33.30 14.47
N PRO A 278 -8.86 32.09 13.89
CA PRO A 278 -7.90 31.03 14.13
C PRO A 278 -6.51 31.44 13.61
N SER A 279 -5.46 31.06 14.36
CA SER A 279 -4.10 31.20 13.87
C SER A 279 -3.83 30.24 12.71
N LYS A 280 -2.77 30.46 11.93
CA LYS A 280 -2.40 29.60 10.79
C LYS A 280 -2.15 28.13 11.16
N THR A 281 -1.94 27.82 12.43
CA THR A 281 -1.68 26.47 12.93
C THR A 281 -2.77 25.98 13.89
N ASP A 282 -3.86 26.73 14.07
CA ASP A 282 -5.00 26.36 14.92
C ASP A 282 -5.96 25.43 14.15
N ALA A 283 -5.46 24.22 13.85
CA ALA A 283 -6.13 23.24 13.01
C ALA A 283 -7.56 22.93 13.50
N LYS A 284 -7.72 22.78 14.81
CA LYS A 284 -9.01 22.45 15.42
C LYS A 284 -10.05 23.52 15.12
N ARG A 285 -9.74 24.79 15.39
CA ARG A 285 -10.69 25.89 15.14
C ARG A 285 -10.99 26.08 13.65
N MET A 286 -9.98 25.96 12.79
CA MET A 286 -10.14 26.05 11.33
C MET A 286 -11.10 24.97 10.80
N ILE A 287 -10.88 23.72 11.21
CA ILE A 287 -11.73 22.58 10.79
C ILE A 287 -13.13 22.71 11.38
N ASP A 288 -13.28 23.13 12.64
CA ASP A 288 -14.59 23.35 13.27
C ASP A 288 -15.41 24.43 12.57
N ALA A 289 -14.78 25.53 12.14
CA ALA A 289 -15.41 26.59 11.37
C ALA A 289 -15.85 26.07 9.99
N TYR A 290 -14.96 25.37 9.28
CA TYR A 290 -15.26 24.73 7.99
C TYR A 290 -16.46 23.77 8.08
N ILE A 291 -16.45 22.83 9.03
CA ILE A 291 -17.55 21.88 9.25
C ILE A 291 -18.86 22.62 9.52
N SER A 292 -18.81 23.69 10.32
CA SER A 292 -20.02 24.44 10.68
C SER A 292 -20.63 25.17 9.49
N ALA A 293 -19.80 25.69 8.59
CA ALA A 293 -20.22 26.44 7.43
C ALA A 293 -20.69 25.54 6.27
N MET A 294 -19.99 24.43 6.01
CA MET A 294 -20.26 23.58 4.84
C MET A 294 -21.49 22.68 4.99
N ILE A 295 -21.78 22.23 6.20
CA ILE A 295 -22.92 21.32 6.46
C ILE A 295 -23.83 21.89 7.55
N PRO A 296 -24.53 23.02 7.30
CA PRO A 296 -25.39 23.66 8.28
C PRO A 296 -26.70 22.87 8.52
N GLY A 297 -27.52 23.33 9.47
CA GLY A 297 -28.87 22.79 9.71
C GLY A 297 -28.94 21.57 10.63
N LYS A 298 -30.16 21.23 11.07
CA LYS A 298 -30.41 20.15 12.04
C LYS A 298 -30.27 18.75 11.45
N SER A 299 -30.60 18.57 10.17
CA SER A 299 -30.45 17.28 9.45
C SER A 299 -29.00 16.78 9.42
N ASN A 300 -28.03 17.70 9.41
CA ASN A 300 -26.60 17.39 9.37
C ASN A 300 -25.94 17.27 10.76
N GLU A 301 -26.73 17.30 11.84
CA GLU A 301 -26.19 17.33 13.22
C GLU A 301 -25.31 16.11 13.53
N ASN A 302 -25.76 14.91 13.15
CA ASN A 302 -25.01 13.67 13.39
C ASN A 302 -23.68 13.63 12.60
N ILE A 303 -23.68 14.15 11.37
CA ILE A 303 -22.48 14.23 10.52
C ILE A 303 -21.46 15.16 11.18
N ARG A 304 -21.88 16.37 11.59
CA ARG A 304 -21.01 17.29 12.33
C ARG A 304 -20.49 16.70 13.63
N ARG A 305 -21.33 15.97 14.37
CA ARG A 305 -20.94 15.33 15.63
C ARG A 305 -19.85 14.28 15.41
N HIS A 306 -19.98 13.44 14.38
CA HIS A 306 -18.95 12.46 14.04
C HIS A 306 -17.65 13.14 13.63
N ALA A 307 -17.70 14.10 12.71
CA ALA A 307 -16.52 14.84 12.25
C ALA A 307 -15.75 15.51 13.41
N ARG A 308 -16.48 16.14 14.35
CA ARG A 308 -15.88 16.75 15.54
C ARG A 308 -15.32 15.73 16.51
N ALA A 309 -16.01 14.62 16.75
CA ALA A 309 -15.51 13.57 17.63
C ALA A 309 -14.20 12.96 17.11
N SER A 310 -14.09 12.72 15.80
CA SER A 310 -12.85 12.27 15.17
C SER A 310 -11.73 13.31 15.29
N LEU A 311 -12.04 14.58 15.07
CA LEU A 311 -11.08 15.69 15.24
C LEU A 311 -10.61 15.84 16.68
N ASP A 312 -11.52 15.75 17.65
CA ASP A 312 -11.21 15.85 19.07
C ASP A 312 -10.27 14.73 19.52
N LEU A 313 -10.55 13.49 19.10
CA LEU A 313 -9.71 12.34 19.39
C LEU A 313 -8.32 12.47 18.76
N ALA A 314 -8.25 12.79 17.46
CA ALA A 314 -6.98 12.99 16.77
C ALA A 314 -6.16 14.08 17.45
N ASN A 315 -6.78 15.25 17.71
CA ASN A 315 -6.10 16.38 18.33
C ASN A 315 -5.61 16.05 19.75
N ASP A 316 -6.40 15.38 20.61
CA ASP A 316 -5.93 14.95 21.93
C ASP A 316 -4.71 14.03 21.85
N LEU A 317 -4.78 13.02 20.98
CA LEU A 317 -3.74 12.00 20.88
C LEU A 317 -2.44 12.52 20.28
N THR A 318 -2.48 13.54 19.42
CA THR A 318 -1.26 14.16 18.85
C THR A 318 -0.35 14.80 19.90
N HIS A 319 -0.91 15.17 21.06
CA HIS A 319 -0.18 15.84 22.13
C HIS A 319 0.28 14.90 23.25
N ARG A 320 -0.06 13.61 23.17
CA ARG A 320 0.28 12.65 24.23
C ARG A 320 1.76 12.28 24.18
N ARG A 321 2.44 12.55 25.29
CA ARG A 321 3.85 12.25 25.49
C ARG A 321 4.12 10.81 25.94
N THR A 322 3.09 10.02 26.25
CA THR A 322 3.21 8.60 26.65
C THR A 322 2.47 7.72 25.65
N ALA A 323 2.93 7.71 24.40
CA ALA A 323 2.25 7.00 23.31
C ALA A 323 2.74 5.55 23.24
N ASP A 324 1.84 4.59 23.41
CA ASP A 324 2.05 3.19 23.02
C ASP A 324 1.51 2.94 21.61
N PHE A 325 1.70 1.73 21.09
CA PHE A 325 1.18 1.35 19.77
C PHE A 325 -0.32 1.64 19.62
N ARG A 326 -1.13 1.37 20.66
CA ARG A 326 -2.59 1.54 20.59
C ARG A 326 -2.96 3.02 20.48
N LEU A 327 -2.33 3.89 21.26
CA LEU A 327 -2.57 5.33 21.19
C LEU A 327 -2.08 5.91 19.85
N ALA A 328 -0.93 5.47 19.33
CA ALA A 328 -0.46 5.91 18.02
C ALA A 328 -1.35 5.41 16.88
N ALA A 329 -1.84 4.16 16.94
CA ALA A 329 -2.76 3.60 15.96
C ALA A 329 -4.12 4.32 15.98
N LEU A 330 -4.67 4.60 17.17
CA LEU A 330 -5.89 5.39 17.31
C LEU A 330 -5.71 6.83 16.82
N CYS A 331 -4.54 7.44 17.04
CA CYS A 331 -4.21 8.76 16.53
C CYS A 331 -4.18 8.78 14.99
N ALA A 332 -3.51 7.81 14.38
CA ALA A 332 -3.42 7.64 12.94
C ALA A 332 -4.79 7.39 12.30
N GLU A 333 -5.60 6.51 12.89
CA GLU A 333 -6.97 6.22 12.43
C GLU A 333 -7.86 7.45 12.53
N ALA A 334 -7.88 8.13 13.68
CA ALA A 334 -8.70 9.32 13.87
C ALA A 334 -8.29 10.44 12.89
N THR A 335 -7.00 10.59 12.63
CA THR A 335 -6.48 11.54 11.63
C THR A 335 -6.93 11.17 10.22
N ASN A 336 -6.83 9.88 9.84
CA ASN A 336 -7.34 9.37 8.57
C ASN A 336 -8.85 9.61 8.41
N ALA A 337 -9.62 9.39 9.48
CA ALA A 337 -11.06 9.65 9.50
C ALA A 337 -11.37 11.13 9.27
N VAL A 338 -10.67 12.04 9.94
CA VAL A 338 -10.80 13.50 9.70
C VAL A 338 -10.52 13.84 8.23
N VAL A 339 -9.39 13.38 7.69
CA VAL A 339 -9.02 13.64 6.29
C VAL A 339 -10.08 13.14 5.32
N ASN A 340 -10.59 11.92 5.52
CA ASN A 340 -11.62 11.34 4.67
C ASN A 340 -12.95 12.08 4.77
N VAL A 341 -13.40 12.40 5.97
CA VAL A 341 -14.65 13.17 6.18
C VAL A 341 -14.56 14.54 5.51
N LEU A 342 -13.44 15.26 5.65
CA LEU A 342 -13.26 16.57 5.02
C LEU A 342 -13.17 16.48 3.51
N SER A 343 -12.52 15.43 2.98
CA SER A 343 -12.47 15.15 1.54
C SER A 343 -13.87 14.92 0.97
N VAL A 344 -14.74 14.21 1.70
CA VAL A 344 -16.16 14.04 1.31
C VAL A 344 -16.91 15.36 1.38
N ILE A 345 -16.82 16.10 2.48
CA ILE A 345 -17.53 17.38 2.64
C ILE A 345 -17.09 18.41 1.58
N SER A 346 -15.84 18.37 1.14
CA SER A 346 -15.32 19.27 0.09
C SER A 346 -15.74 18.91 -1.34
N GLY A 347 -16.46 17.80 -1.54
CA GLY A 347 -16.86 17.30 -2.86
C GLY A 347 -15.73 16.62 -3.65
N ARG A 348 -14.52 16.50 -3.08
CA ARG A 348 -13.38 15.82 -3.74
C ARG A 348 -13.55 14.31 -3.90
N ARG A 349 -14.57 13.74 -3.26
CA ARG A 349 -14.95 12.33 -3.35
C ARG A 349 -16.29 12.14 -4.07
N ASP A 350 -16.86 13.21 -4.61
CA ASP A 350 -18.09 13.11 -5.40
C ASP A 350 -17.76 12.35 -6.69
N ARG A 351 -18.69 11.50 -7.11
CA ARG A 351 -18.59 10.82 -8.41
C ARG A 351 -19.17 11.75 -9.45
N ASP A 352 -18.45 11.91 -10.56
CA ASP A 352 -18.95 12.59 -11.76
C ASP A 352 -20.26 11.97 -12.28
#